data_AF-A0AAE5W8G5-F1
#
_entry.id   AF-A0AAE5W8G5-F1
#
_cell.length_a   1.000
_cell.length_b   1.000
_cell.length_c   1.000
_cell.angle_alpha   90.00
_cell.angle_beta   90.00
_cell.angle_gamma   90.00
#
_symmetry.space_group_name_H-M   'P 1'
#
loop_
_entity.id
_entity.type
_entity.pdbx_description
1 polymer ?
#
loop_
_entity_poly.entity_id
_entity_poly.type
_entity_poly.pdbx_seq_one_letter_code
_entity_poly.pdbx_strand_id
1 'polypeptide(L)' 'MSKNIETMITEIRDQLNLVNPGLIDPEHFSENQFEEIQEIHEFVMSKNDFTPSEMNGITEALGALRQTK' A
#
# COMPACT_ATOMS: atom_id res chain seq x y z
N MET A 1 -10.18 16.68 4.54
CA MET A 1 -9.16 16.57 3.48
C MET A 1 -9.29 15.18 2.90
N SER A 2 -9.53 15.05 1.60
CA SER A 2 -9.59 13.74 0.94
C SER A 2 -8.17 13.22 0.79
N LYS A 3 -7.87 12.02 1.31
CA LYS A 3 -6.59 11.35 1.04
C LYS A 3 -6.63 10.79 -0.38
N ASN A 4 -5.57 11.05 -1.15
CA ASN A 4 -5.43 10.48 -2.50
C ASN A 4 -4.58 9.21 -2.43
N ILE A 5 -4.62 8.39 -3.48
CA ILE A 5 -3.87 7.13 -3.60
C ILE A 5 -2.39 7.32 -3.29
N GLU A 6 -1.78 8.39 -3.81
CA GLU A 6 -0.37 8.70 -3.58
C GLU A 6 -0.03 8.80 -2.08
N THR A 7 -0.87 9.51 -1.33
CA THR A 7 -0.70 9.68 0.12
C THR A 7 -0.86 8.35 0.85
N MET A 8 -1.89 7.56 0.51
CA MET A 8 -2.13 6.26 1.15
C MET A 8 -0.98 5.28 0.91
N ILE A 9 -0.50 5.20 -0.33
CA ILE A 9 0.64 4.34 -0.69
C ILE A 9 1.92 4.79 0.02
N THR A 10 2.15 6.10 0.11
CA THR A 10 3.32 6.65 0.83
C THR A 10 3.26 6.29 2.32
N GLU A 11 2.12 6.51 2.97
CA GLU A 11 1.94 6.17 4.39
C GLU A 11 2.08 4.66 4.65
N ILE A 12 1.56 3.80 3.76
CA ILE A 12 1.77 2.34 3.86
C ILE A 12 3.25 1.99 3.79
N ARG A 13 3.99 2.60 2.85
CA ARG A 13 5.42 2.31 2.68
C ARG A 13 6.23 2.73 3.89
N ASP A 14 5.92 3.89 4.44
CA ASP A 14 6.57 4.37 5.66
C ASP A 14 6.28 3.42 6.83
N GLN A 15 5.02 3.00 7.00
CA GLN A 15 4.62 2.10 8.09
C GLN A 15 5.26 0.70 7.97
N LEU A 16 5.40 0.19 6.75
CA LEU A 16 6.05 -1.09 6.48
C LEU A 16 7.58 -0.98 6.36
N ASN A 17 8.15 0.22 6.56
CA ASN A 17 9.58 0.50 6.36
C ASN A 17 10.11 0.06 4.98
N LEU A 18 9.27 0.21 3.94
CA LEU A 18 9.61 -0.15 2.56
C LEU A 18 10.43 0.95 1.89
N VAL A 19 11.74 0.90 2.12
CA VAL A 19 12.71 1.84 1.55
C VAL A 19 12.93 1.68 0.04
N ASN A 20 12.50 0.55 -0.55
CA ASN A 20 12.65 0.32 -1.98
C ASN A 20 11.43 0.86 -2.75
N PRO A 21 11.56 1.96 -3.52
CA PRO A 21 10.45 2.52 -4.26
C PRO A 21 9.87 1.63 -5.35
N GLY A 22 10.66 0.69 -5.87
CA GLY A 22 10.19 -0.22 -6.91
C GLY A 22 9.22 -1.31 -6.42
N LEU A 23 9.04 -1.48 -5.11
CA LEU A 23 8.09 -2.46 -4.59
C LEU A 23 6.64 -2.00 -4.77
N ILE A 24 6.37 -0.74 -4.45
CA ILE A 24 5.02 -0.16 -4.45
C ILE A 24 5.14 1.29 -4.88
N ASP A 25 4.80 1.60 -6.12
CA ASP A 25 4.88 2.95 -6.66
C ASP A 25 3.46 3.50 -6.91
N PRO A 26 3.08 4.65 -6.31
CA PRO A 26 1.75 5.23 -6.45
C PRO A 26 1.33 5.47 -7.91
N GLU A 27 2.28 5.69 -8.84
CA GLU A 27 1.99 5.90 -10.26
C GLU A 27 1.41 4.66 -10.96
N HIS A 28 1.58 3.48 -10.37
CA HIS A 28 1.05 2.22 -10.91
C HIS A 28 -0.37 1.89 -10.44
N PHE A 29 -0.96 2.76 -9.62
CA PHE A 29 -2.31 2.60 -9.09
C PHE A 29 -3.24 3.64 -9.71
N SER A 30 -4.49 3.26 -9.93
CA SER A 30 -5.52 4.16 -10.46
C SER A 30 -6.77 4.16 -9.58
N GLU A 31 -7.67 5.12 -9.80
CA GLU A 31 -8.88 5.32 -9.00
C GLU A 31 -9.75 4.05 -8.87
N ASN A 32 -9.65 3.13 -9.84
CA ASN A 32 -10.33 1.84 -9.78
C ASN A 32 -9.90 0.95 -8.60
N GLN A 33 -8.68 1.10 -8.08
CA GLN A 33 -8.19 0.37 -6.91
C GLN A 33 -8.32 1.20 -5.62
N PHE A 34 -8.94 2.38 -5.66
CA PHE A 34 -8.95 3.30 -4.52
C PHE A 34 -9.53 2.64 -3.25
N GLU A 35 -10.65 1.93 -3.39
CA GLU A 35 -11.34 1.27 -2.29
C GLU A 35 -10.47 0.19 -1.64
N GLU A 36 -9.86 -0.69 -2.44
CA GLU A 36 -8.95 -1.74 -1.94
C GLU A 36 -7.67 -1.16 -1.31
N ILE A 37 -7.11 -0.11 -1.89
CA ILE A 37 -5.95 0.60 -1.31
C ILE A 37 -6.34 1.23 0.02
N GLN A 38 -7.54 1.80 0.14
CA GLN A 38 -8.04 2.38 1.38
C GLN A 38 -8.20 1.31 2.47
N GLU A 39 -8.74 0.14 2.13
CA GLU A 39 -8.86 -0.97 3.10
C GLU A 39 -7.48 -1.45 3.60
N ILE A 40 -6.52 -1.62 2.69
CA ILE A 40 -5.14 -1.99 3.05
C ILE A 40 -4.50 -0.89 3.90
N HIS A 41 -4.72 0.37 3.53
CA HIS A 41 -4.22 1.53 4.28
C HIS A 41 -4.77 1.55 5.70
N GLU A 42 -6.07 1.40 5.88
CA GLU A 42 -6.70 1.37 7.21
C GLU A 42 -6.15 0.22 8.05
N PHE A 43 -5.97 -0.97 7.46
CA PHE A 43 -5.34 -2.10 8.15
C PHE A 43 -3.91 -1.81 8.56
N VAL A 44 -3.10 -1.26 7.64
CA VAL A 44 -1.69 -0.94 7.89
C VAL A 44 -1.54 0.11 8.98
N MET A 45 -2.37 1.15 8.96
CA MET A 45 -2.35 2.23 9.96
C MET A 45 -2.94 1.81 11.31
N SER A 46 -3.70 0.71 11.37
CA SER A 46 -4.27 0.20 12.63
C SER A 46 -3.25 -0.46 13.56
N LYS A 47 -2.06 -0.80 13.04
CA LYS A 47 -0.99 -1.50 13.77
C LYS A 47 0.32 -0.74 13.66
N ASN A 48 1.17 -0.85 14.68
CA ASN A 48 2.48 -0.20 14.70
C ASN A 48 3.60 -1.09 14.11
N ASP A 49 3.44 -2.41 14.18
CA ASP A 49 4.46 -3.37 13.79
C ASP A 49 3.82 -4.55 13.06
N PHE A 50 4.56 -5.10 12.09
CA PHE A 50 4.13 -6.24 11.27
C PHE A 50 5.15 -7.36 11.33
N THR A 51 4.66 -8.59 11.40
CA THR A 51 5.51 -9.77 11.22
C THR A 51 5.95 -9.88 9.75
N PRO A 52 7.04 -10.60 9.45
CA PRO A 52 7.47 -10.82 8.06
C PRO A 52 6.39 -11.43 7.17
N SER A 53 5.57 -12.34 7.72
CA SER A 53 4.46 -12.94 6.97
C SER A 53 3.35 -11.95 6.65
N GLU A 54 3.03 -11.04 7.58
CA GLU A 54 2.06 -9.98 7.33
C GLU A 54 2.59 -8.97 6.29
N MET A 55 3.85 -8.56 6.42
CA MET A 55 4.49 -7.69 5.42
C MET A 55 4.42 -8.31 4.03
N ASN A 56 4.76 -9.59 3.89
CA ASN A 56 4.66 -10.30 2.63
C ASN A 56 3.23 -10.28 2.08
N GLY A 57 2.24 -10.64 2.90
CA GLY A 57 0.83 -10.64 2.48
C GLY A 57 0.33 -9.27 2.03
N ILE A 58 0.73 -8.19 2.71
CA ILE A 58 0.37 -6.82 2.34
C ILE A 58 1.05 -6.42 1.02
N THR A 59 2.34 -6.73 0.86
CA THR A 59 3.06 -6.44 -0.39
C THR A 59 2.53 -7.24 -1.57
N GLU A 60 2.10 -8.49 -1.37
CA GLU A 60 1.46 -9.31 -2.40
C GLU A 60 0.09 -8.74 -2.80
N ALA A 61 -0.73 -8.35 -1.81
CA ALA A 61 -2.02 -7.72 -2.07
C ALA A 61 -1.85 -6.42 -2.88
N LEU A 62 -0.96 -5.52 -2.47
CA LEU A 62 -0.66 -4.29 -3.20
C LEU A 62 -0.05 -4.58 -4.58
N GLY A 63 0.78 -5.62 -4.71
CA GLY A 63 1.33 -6.07 -5.98
C GLY A 63 0.27 -6.59 -6.96
N ALA A 64 -0.80 -7.23 -6.46
CA ALA A 64 -1.92 -7.73 -7.26
C ALA A 64 -2.83 -6.59 -7.78
N LEU A 65 -2.93 -5.50 -7.01
CA LEU A 65 -3.67 -4.29 -7.40
C LEU A 65 -2.93 -3.48 -8.46
N ARG A 66 -1.61 -3.62 -8.54
CA ARG A 66 -0.76 -2.89 -9.47
C ARG A 66 -1.20 -3.17 -10.91
N GLN A 67 -1.43 -2.12 -11.71
CA GLN A 67 -1.63 -2.29 -13.14
C GLN A 67 -0.32 -2.73 -13.80
N THR A 68 -0.16 -4.05 -13.99
CA THR A 68 0.86 -4.59 -14.89
C THR A 68 0.35 -4.41 -16.31
N LYS A 69 0.89 -3.39 -16.98
CA LYS A 69 0.65 -3.13 -18.40
C LYS A 69 1.31 -4.20 -19.27
#